data_AF-A0A0D3I6K4-F1
#
_entry.id   AF-A0A0D3I6K4-F1
#
_cell.length_a   1.000
_cell.length_b   1.000
_cell.length_c   1.000
_cell.angle_alpha   90.00
_cell.angle_beta   90.00
_cell.angle_gamma   90.00
#
_symmetry.space_group_name_H-M   'P 1'
#
loop_
_entity.id
_entity.type
_entity.pdbx_description
1 polymer ?
#
loop_
_entity_poly.entity_id
_entity_poly.type
_entity_poly.pdbx_seq_one_letter_code
_entity_poly.pdbx_strand_id
1 'polypeptide(L)'
;MQSAEPFGALDRGTYEELLPASLRAEIPSPQLVVFMDQVKHNLATMLAHCGGDAARWRPHLKTTKMAPVYEACVASGVRHFKCATVREARLMCGVLRGRAITDGDVLLAYPLIGPSLKQLADLADEFPEVRLGVLCEDAAAAPRLPGSLDIFIDINPGYDRTGVPFEATDDIAAIATAAGARFRGLHYYEGHLSDESAEKRRSEADKVYGSLDVLVGTLRSRGIAVEEVITSGTPTCLEALRYYGEKVNEAPTHRISPGTVVFHDSMSEEMEGGEALGLLPAALVLSRVVSHPRPWSAPGQPCVVTLDAGSKALACEAGSPVARVLEVPQLEALGPSEEHLPMASSEPPPPRGTPLLLIPRHVCPTVNLAEHALVVERGAEPKWVEVAALLEALLVSAGVLKRYTNIEKRRLSAESLWFIPFVKRRIERKNIDQMGGETSCIICFERPKSHLAVPCSHLCVCGPCSELMRECPYCREPVMMWLAPRPV
;
A
#
# COMPACT_ATOMS: atom_id res chain seq x y z
N MET A 1 34.12 -7.94 8.65
CA MET A 1 33.34 -6.84 9.26
C MET A 1 32.18 -7.47 10.00
N GLN A 2 32.01 -7.20 11.30
CA GLN A 2 30.72 -7.50 11.95
C GLN A 2 29.68 -6.65 11.20
N SER A 3 28.66 -7.30 10.64
CA SER A 3 27.52 -6.57 10.07
C SER A 3 26.95 -5.69 11.18
N ALA A 4 26.87 -4.39 10.96
CA ALA A 4 26.19 -3.50 11.90
C ALA A 4 24.77 -4.03 12.13
N GLU A 5 24.30 -3.98 13.37
CA GLU A 5 22.92 -4.38 13.69
C GLU A 5 21.95 -3.46 12.93
N PRO A 6 20.96 -4.00 12.19
CA PRO A 6 19.96 -3.20 11.49
C PRO A 6 19.33 -2.17 12.44
N PHE A 7 19.28 -0.89 12.02
CA PHE A 7 18.77 0.21 12.84
C PHE A 7 19.53 0.47 14.15
N GLY A 8 20.80 0.05 14.26
CA GLY A 8 21.64 0.29 15.44
C GLY A 8 21.81 1.78 15.77
N ALA A 9 21.84 2.65 14.74
CA ALA A 9 21.99 4.10 14.88
C ALA A 9 20.65 4.86 14.97
N LEU A 10 19.51 4.16 15.04
CA LEU A 10 18.20 4.78 15.01
C LEU A 10 17.90 5.57 16.30
N ASP A 11 17.59 6.85 16.16
CA ASP A 11 17.08 7.68 17.26
C ASP A 11 15.62 7.33 17.57
N ARG A 12 15.44 6.39 18.48
CA ARG A 12 14.14 5.90 18.94
C ARG A 12 13.34 6.97 19.70
N GLY A 13 14.00 8.01 20.22
CA GLY A 13 13.33 9.10 20.94
C GLY A 13 12.35 9.87 20.06
N THR A 14 12.66 10.00 18.76
CA THR A 14 11.78 10.67 17.79
C THR A 14 10.41 10.01 17.65
N TYR A 15 10.34 8.68 17.74
CA TYR A 15 9.07 7.93 17.67
C TYR A 15 8.26 8.07 18.96
N GLU A 16 8.94 8.16 20.11
CA GLU A 16 8.29 8.42 21.40
C GLU A 16 7.71 9.83 21.47
N GLU A 17 8.39 10.83 20.91
CA GLU A 17 7.85 12.18 20.82
C GLU A 17 6.61 12.27 19.91
N LEU A 18 6.63 11.56 18.77
CA LEU A 18 5.53 11.59 17.79
C LEU A 18 4.32 10.76 18.21
N LEU A 19 4.57 9.67 18.92
CA LEU A 19 3.51 8.79 19.42
C LEU A 19 3.86 8.35 20.86
N PRO A 20 3.60 9.20 21.87
CA PRO A 20 3.97 8.91 23.25
C PRO A 20 3.23 7.71 23.83
N ALA A 21 3.80 7.08 24.85
CA ALA A 21 3.22 5.92 25.53
C ALA A 21 1.77 6.14 26.00
N SER A 22 1.43 7.36 26.45
CA SER A 22 0.06 7.71 26.85
C SER A 22 -0.94 7.57 25.70
N LEU A 23 -0.56 8.03 24.50
CA LEU A 23 -1.39 7.92 23.30
C LEU A 23 -1.42 6.48 22.78
N ARG A 24 -0.28 5.77 22.79
CA ARG A 24 -0.24 4.33 22.43
C ARG A 24 -1.16 3.47 23.30
N ALA A 25 -1.35 3.85 24.55
CA ALA A 25 -2.23 3.14 25.48
C ALA A 25 -3.71 3.17 25.05
N GLU A 26 -4.14 4.22 24.33
CA GLU A 26 -5.53 4.42 23.91
C GLU A 26 -5.85 3.84 22.53
N ILE A 27 -4.83 3.49 21.74
CA ILE A 27 -4.99 2.96 20.38
C ILE A 27 -5.19 1.43 20.44
N PRO A 28 -6.26 0.90 19.81
CA PRO A 28 -6.44 -0.54 19.61
C PRO A 28 -5.29 -1.15 18.81
N SER A 29 -4.80 -2.32 19.21
CA SER A 29 -3.79 -3.10 18.50
C SER A 29 -4.39 -4.41 17.97
N PRO A 30 -3.81 -5.03 16.91
CA PRO A 30 -2.72 -4.51 16.10
C PRO A 30 -3.15 -3.37 15.16
N GLN A 31 -2.28 -2.39 14.93
CA GLN A 31 -2.61 -1.21 14.11
C GLN A 31 -1.42 -0.70 13.31
N LEU A 32 -1.60 -0.48 12.01
CA LEU A 32 -0.62 0.23 11.17
C LEU A 32 -0.55 1.71 11.57
N VAL A 33 0.66 2.20 11.83
CA VAL A 33 0.97 3.59 12.15
C VAL A 33 1.98 4.12 11.14
N VAL A 34 1.72 5.29 10.58
CA VAL A 34 2.60 5.98 9.63
C VAL A 34 3.10 7.28 10.23
N PHE A 35 4.41 7.43 10.30
CA PHE A 35 5.08 8.60 10.85
C PHE A 35 5.54 9.53 9.73
N MET A 36 4.84 10.65 9.56
CA MET A 36 5.06 11.55 8.41
C MET A 36 6.38 12.31 8.48
N ASP A 37 6.92 12.57 9.66
CA ASP A 37 8.25 13.17 9.81
C ASP A 37 9.33 12.25 9.19
N GLN A 38 9.26 10.95 9.45
CA GLN A 38 10.14 9.94 8.86
C GLN A 38 9.89 9.79 7.35
N VAL A 39 8.63 9.84 6.89
CA VAL A 39 8.32 9.88 5.44
C VAL A 39 9.02 11.07 4.79
N LYS A 40 8.88 12.27 5.35
CA LYS A 40 9.49 13.50 4.79
C LYS A 40 11.02 13.44 4.80
N HIS A 41 11.61 12.90 5.87
CA HIS A 41 13.05 12.62 5.94
C HIS A 41 13.46 11.71 4.78
N ASN A 42 12.80 10.57 4.61
CA ASN A 42 13.10 9.60 3.56
C ASN A 42 12.97 10.20 2.15
N LEU A 43 11.92 11.00 1.91
CA LEU A 43 11.74 11.71 0.65
C LEU A 43 12.91 12.67 0.38
N ALA A 44 13.31 13.47 1.38
CA ALA A 44 14.42 14.40 1.26
C ALA A 44 15.75 13.67 1.01
N THR A 45 15.99 12.56 1.71
CA THR A 45 17.17 11.71 1.55
C THR A 45 17.25 11.11 0.14
N MET A 46 16.15 10.56 -0.37
CA MET A 46 16.10 10.04 -1.74
C MET A 46 16.32 11.13 -2.80
N LEU A 47 15.76 12.32 -2.58
CA LEU A 47 16.00 13.46 -3.48
C LEU A 47 17.47 13.90 -3.44
N ALA A 48 18.13 13.87 -2.28
CA ALA A 48 19.56 14.14 -2.18
C ALA A 48 20.39 13.13 -2.99
N HIS A 49 20.06 11.83 -2.93
CA HIS A 49 20.67 10.81 -3.79
C HIS A 49 20.41 11.04 -5.29
N CYS A 50 19.27 11.63 -5.63
CA CYS A 50 18.97 12.06 -7.00
C CYS A 50 19.70 13.35 -7.41
N GLY A 51 20.53 13.94 -6.56
CA GLY A 51 21.21 15.21 -6.83
C GLY A 51 20.29 16.43 -6.72
N GLY A 52 19.18 16.30 -6.00
CA GLY A 52 18.15 17.34 -5.87
C GLY A 52 17.13 17.36 -7.02
N ASP A 53 17.31 16.53 -8.05
CA ASP A 53 16.40 16.46 -9.19
C ASP A 53 15.34 15.37 -9.00
N ALA A 54 14.12 15.80 -8.64
CA ALA A 54 12.96 14.92 -8.50
C ALA A 54 12.56 14.24 -9.82
N ALA A 55 13.01 14.73 -10.98
CA ALA A 55 12.79 14.06 -12.25
C ALA A 55 13.50 12.71 -12.29
N ARG A 56 14.61 12.50 -11.58
CA ARG A 56 15.31 11.19 -11.64
C ARG A 56 14.58 10.07 -10.91
N TRP A 57 13.46 10.34 -10.27
CA TRP A 57 12.74 9.37 -9.45
C TRP A 57 11.27 9.24 -9.83
N ARG A 58 10.84 7.99 -10.00
CA ARG A 58 9.45 7.57 -10.19
C ARG A 58 9.03 6.62 -9.06
N PRO A 59 8.70 7.12 -7.85
CA PRO A 59 8.37 6.26 -6.72
C PRO A 59 7.24 5.29 -7.03
N HIS A 60 7.42 4.05 -6.57
CA HIS A 60 6.41 3.02 -6.73
C HIS A 60 5.38 3.06 -5.60
N LEU A 61 4.15 3.43 -5.96
CA LEU A 61 3.04 3.67 -5.04
C LEU A 61 2.47 2.42 -4.37
N LYS A 62 2.83 1.22 -4.84
CA LYS A 62 2.38 -0.06 -4.26
C LYS A 62 2.75 -0.21 -2.79
N THR A 63 3.77 0.50 -2.34
CA THR A 63 4.27 0.48 -0.97
C THR A 63 3.35 1.29 -0.04
N THR A 64 2.89 2.46 -0.49
CA THR A 64 2.39 3.50 0.41
C THR A 64 0.87 3.64 0.40
N LYS A 65 0.21 3.51 -0.76
CA LYS A 65 -1.25 3.32 -0.86
C LYS A 65 -2.13 4.30 -0.05
N MET A 66 -1.70 5.54 0.20
CA MET A 66 -2.49 6.50 1.01
C MET A 66 -2.25 7.95 0.59
N ALA A 67 -3.32 8.75 0.60
CA ALA A 67 -3.31 10.12 0.10
C ALA A 67 -2.28 11.03 0.79
N PRO A 68 -2.12 11.06 2.12
CA PRO A 68 -1.17 11.97 2.77
C PRO A 68 0.29 11.73 2.33
N VAL A 69 0.66 10.47 2.09
CA VAL A 69 2.00 10.12 1.63
C VAL A 69 2.19 10.52 0.17
N TYR A 70 1.18 10.34 -0.69
CA TYR A 70 1.22 10.81 -2.07
C TYR A 70 1.31 12.35 -2.14
N GLU A 71 0.57 13.05 -1.28
CA GLU A 71 0.65 14.49 -1.13
C GLU A 71 2.04 14.95 -0.69
N ALA A 72 2.69 14.22 0.22
CA ALA A 72 4.06 14.50 0.63
C ALA A 72 5.05 14.31 -0.54
N CYS A 73 4.91 13.25 -1.35
CA CYS A 73 5.73 13.07 -2.55
C CYS A 73 5.59 14.26 -3.52
N VAL A 74 4.35 14.69 -3.78
CA VAL A 74 4.07 15.84 -4.66
C VAL A 74 4.63 17.14 -4.08
N ALA A 75 4.48 17.36 -2.77
CA ALA A 75 5.02 18.53 -2.08
C ALA A 75 6.56 18.60 -2.15
N SER A 76 7.22 17.43 -2.18
CA SER A 76 8.68 17.33 -2.38
C SER A 76 9.12 17.49 -3.84
N GLY A 77 8.22 17.84 -4.76
CA GLY A 77 8.53 18.11 -6.17
C GLY A 77 8.43 16.89 -7.10
N VAL A 78 8.09 15.71 -6.59
CA VAL A 78 7.91 14.52 -7.44
C VAL A 78 6.68 14.70 -8.33
N ARG A 79 6.84 14.40 -9.63
CA ARG A 79 5.77 14.45 -10.64
C ARG A 79 5.54 13.13 -11.37
N HIS A 80 6.48 12.20 -11.29
CA HIS A 80 6.45 10.93 -11.99
C HIS A 80 6.16 9.82 -10.97
N PHE A 81 5.17 8.99 -11.23
CA PHE A 81 4.75 7.93 -10.31
C PHE A 81 4.60 6.60 -11.04
N LYS A 82 4.84 5.50 -10.31
CA LYS A 82 4.65 4.13 -10.80
C LYS A 82 3.65 3.42 -9.91
N CYS A 83 2.64 2.79 -10.50
CA CYS A 83 1.64 2.03 -9.78
C CYS A 83 1.50 0.61 -10.36
N ALA A 84 0.98 -0.31 -9.57
CA ALA A 84 0.71 -1.69 -9.98
C ALA A 84 -0.78 -1.92 -10.27
N THR A 85 -1.66 -1.03 -9.79
CA THR A 85 -3.11 -1.18 -9.92
C THR A 85 -3.79 0.13 -10.34
N VAL A 86 -4.94 0.02 -11.01
CA VAL A 86 -5.76 1.19 -11.38
C VAL A 86 -6.25 1.94 -10.14
N ARG A 87 -6.46 1.25 -9.01
CA ARG A 87 -6.83 1.85 -7.73
C ARG A 87 -5.76 2.80 -7.20
N GLU A 88 -4.50 2.38 -7.25
CA GLU A 88 -3.37 3.24 -6.90
C GLU A 88 -3.26 4.44 -7.85
N ALA A 89 -3.42 4.20 -9.16
CA ALA A 89 -3.41 5.27 -10.17
C ALA A 89 -4.49 6.31 -9.90
N ARG A 90 -5.73 5.86 -9.64
CA ARG A 90 -6.89 6.71 -9.35
C ARG A 90 -6.66 7.57 -8.11
N LEU A 91 -6.13 6.99 -7.03
CA LEU A 91 -5.81 7.74 -5.82
C LEU A 91 -4.77 8.83 -6.11
N MET A 92 -3.72 8.51 -6.86
CA MET A 92 -2.70 9.49 -7.25
C MET A 92 -3.27 10.60 -8.15
N CYS A 93 -4.09 10.26 -9.14
CA CYS A 93 -4.75 11.24 -10.01
C CYS A 93 -5.64 12.18 -9.20
N GLY A 94 -6.40 11.65 -8.22
CA GLY A 94 -7.19 12.44 -7.30
C GLY A 94 -6.35 13.42 -6.48
N VAL A 95 -5.19 12.99 -5.97
CA VAL A 95 -4.24 13.85 -5.24
C VAL A 95 -3.67 14.94 -6.15
N LEU A 96 -3.25 14.60 -7.39
CA LEU A 96 -2.71 15.56 -8.36
C LEU A 96 -3.75 16.65 -8.69
N ARG A 97 -4.98 16.24 -9.03
CA ARG A 97 -6.11 17.16 -9.27
C ARG A 97 -6.39 18.03 -8.06
N GLY A 98 -6.48 17.44 -6.86
CA GLY A 98 -6.77 18.18 -5.62
C GLY A 98 -5.70 19.22 -5.29
N ARG A 99 -4.46 19.01 -5.75
CA ARG A 99 -3.34 19.95 -5.64
C ARG A 99 -3.17 20.85 -6.87
N ALA A 100 -4.08 20.79 -7.84
CA ALA A 100 -4.02 21.51 -9.11
C ALA A 100 -2.71 21.29 -9.89
N ILE A 101 -2.16 20.07 -9.83
CA ILE A 101 -0.95 19.66 -10.54
C ILE A 101 -1.35 19.13 -11.92
N THR A 102 -0.84 19.77 -12.97
CA THR A 102 -1.18 19.46 -14.39
C THR A 102 -0.02 18.82 -15.16
N ASP A 103 1.13 18.63 -14.53
CA ASP A 103 2.33 18.00 -15.08
C ASP A 103 2.62 16.63 -14.43
N GLY A 104 1.61 16.02 -13.82
CA GLY A 104 1.72 14.68 -13.23
C GLY A 104 1.76 13.58 -14.29
N ASP A 105 2.66 12.62 -14.12
CA ASP A 105 2.85 11.46 -14.99
C ASP A 105 2.74 10.17 -14.15
N VAL A 106 1.77 9.31 -14.46
CA VAL A 106 1.51 8.06 -13.73
C VAL A 106 1.57 6.88 -14.70
N LEU A 107 2.57 6.02 -14.51
CA LEU A 107 2.72 4.77 -15.24
C LEU A 107 2.08 3.62 -14.44
N LEU A 108 1.16 2.89 -15.06
CA LEU A 108 0.71 1.61 -14.55
C LEU A 108 1.63 0.49 -15.06
N ALA A 109 2.59 0.12 -14.22
CA ALA A 109 3.64 -0.85 -14.52
C ALA A 109 3.21 -2.28 -14.18
N TYR A 110 2.11 -2.71 -14.80
CA TYR A 110 1.60 -4.07 -14.82
C TYR A 110 0.89 -4.29 -16.16
N PRO A 111 1.12 -5.42 -16.87
CA PRO A 111 0.52 -5.62 -18.19
C PRO A 111 -1.01 -5.74 -18.07
N LEU A 112 -1.73 -4.76 -18.61
CA LEU A 112 -3.20 -4.75 -18.57
C LEU A 112 -3.79 -5.39 -19.80
N ILE A 113 -4.52 -6.48 -19.60
CA ILE A 113 -5.24 -7.20 -20.64
C ILE A 113 -6.75 -7.15 -20.34
N GLY A 114 -7.57 -6.93 -21.37
CA GLY A 114 -9.02 -7.01 -21.26
C GLY A 114 -9.65 -5.91 -20.38
N PRO A 115 -10.57 -6.25 -19.44
CA PRO A 115 -11.34 -5.26 -18.67
C PRO A 115 -10.49 -4.23 -17.91
N SER A 116 -9.32 -4.63 -17.39
CA SER A 116 -8.45 -3.74 -16.62
C SER A 116 -7.87 -2.61 -17.47
N LEU A 117 -7.62 -2.86 -18.77
CA LEU A 117 -7.19 -1.83 -19.71
C LEU A 117 -8.28 -0.78 -19.92
N LYS A 118 -9.55 -1.21 -19.98
CA LYS A 118 -10.69 -0.29 -20.06
C LYS A 118 -10.76 0.60 -18.82
N GLN A 119 -10.53 0.06 -17.62
CA GLN A 119 -10.54 0.87 -16.39
C GLN A 119 -9.46 1.96 -16.39
N LEU A 120 -8.26 1.67 -16.92
CA LEU A 120 -7.21 2.67 -17.07
C LEU A 120 -7.57 3.72 -18.13
N ALA A 121 -8.19 3.31 -19.25
CA ALA A 121 -8.67 4.23 -20.28
C ALA A 121 -9.74 5.19 -19.74
N ASP A 122 -10.74 4.65 -19.02
CA ASP A 122 -11.79 5.44 -18.38
C ASP A 122 -11.19 6.42 -17.36
N LEU A 123 -10.10 6.02 -16.67
CA LEU A 123 -9.37 6.91 -15.76
C LEU A 123 -8.63 8.02 -16.51
N ALA A 124 -8.03 7.74 -17.67
CA ALA A 124 -7.39 8.76 -18.50
C ALA A 124 -8.41 9.79 -19.00
N ASP A 125 -9.60 9.35 -19.38
CA ASP A 125 -10.69 10.24 -19.80
C ASP A 125 -11.23 11.06 -18.62
N GLU A 126 -11.25 10.48 -17.41
CA GLU A 126 -11.65 11.17 -16.19
C GLU A 126 -10.64 12.22 -15.74
N PHE A 127 -9.33 12.01 -15.97
CA PHE A 127 -8.21 12.87 -15.58
C PHE A 127 -7.35 13.29 -16.79
N PRO A 128 -7.89 14.05 -17.76
CA PRO A 128 -7.16 14.44 -18.97
C PRO A 128 -5.96 15.36 -18.69
N GLU A 129 -5.90 15.97 -17.50
CA GLU A 129 -4.76 16.77 -17.03
C GLU A 129 -3.57 15.94 -16.51
N VAL A 130 -3.74 14.62 -16.34
CA VAL A 130 -2.69 13.72 -15.87
C VAL A 130 -2.26 12.81 -17.01
N ARG A 131 -0.95 12.71 -17.23
CA ARG A 131 -0.38 11.81 -18.23
C ARG A 131 -0.40 10.37 -17.71
N LEU A 132 -1.14 9.49 -18.38
CA LEU A 132 -1.22 8.07 -18.00
C LEU A 132 -0.48 7.18 -19.00
N GLY A 133 0.37 6.29 -18.46
CA GLY A 133 1.13 5.32 -19.23
C GLY A 133 0.71 3.88 -18.95
N VAL A 134 0.87 3.01 -19.94
CA VAL A 134 0.65 1.56 -19.85
C VAL A 134 1.83 0.79 -20.43
N LEU A 135 2.05 -0.43 -19.95
CA LEU A 135 3.02 -1.36 -20.51
C LEU A 135 2.46 -2.06 -21.76
N CYS A 136 3.32 -2.27 -22.75
CA CYS A 136 3.02 -3.03 -23.96
C CYS A 136 4.17 -3.98 -24.31
N GLU A 137 3.82 -5.21 -24.68
CA GLU A 137 4.76 -6.27 -25.02
C GLU A 137 4.52 -6.85 -26.43
N ASP A 138 3.54 -6.31 -27.17
CA ASP A 138 3.10 -6.84 -28.47
C ASP A 138 2.82 -5.73 -29.48
N ALA A 139 3.52 -5.79 -30.62
CA ALA A 139 3.39 -4.82 -31.70
C ALA A 139 1.99 -4.83 -32.33
N ALA A 140 1.28 -5.96 -32.33
CA ALA A 140 -0.09 -6.03 -32.82
C ALA A 140 -1.11 -5.41 -31.83
N ALA A 141 -0.78 -5.38 -30.54
CA ALA A 141 -1.60 -4.77 -29.51
C ALA A 141 -1.37 -3.26 -29.40
N ALA A 142 -0.16 -2.76 -29.65
CA ALA A 142 0.19 -1.35 -29.46
C ALA A 142 -0.79 -0.38 -30.17
N PRO A 143 -1.16 -0.55 -31.46
CA PRO A 143 -2.13 0.33 -32.13
C PRO A 143 -3.56 0.25 -31.57
N ARG A 144 -3.88 -0.82 -30.83
CA ARG A 144 -5.22 -1.08 -30.28
C ARG A 144 -5.37 -0.58 -28.84
N LEU A 145 -4.27 -0.19 -28.19
CA LEU A 145 -4.32 0.44 -26.88
C LEU A 145 -5.07 1.78 -26.97
N PRO A 146 -5.82 2.18 -25.93
CA PRO A 146 -6.52 3.46 -25.87
C PRO A 146 -5.61 4.64 -26.25
N GLY A 147 -6.13 5.56 -27.07
CA GLY A 147 -5.34 6.67 -27.63
C GLY A 147 -4.88 7.70 -26.59
N SER A 148 -5.54 7.78 -25.44
CA SER A 148 -5.19 8.65 -24.32
C SER A 148 -4.02 8.13 -23.46
N LEU A 149 -3.53 6.91 -23.74
CA LEU A 149 -2.45 6.29 -23.00
C LEU A 149 -1.13 6.33 -23.76
N ASP A 150 -0.11 6.76 -23.05
CA ASP A 150 1.28 6.58 -23.45
C ASP A 150 1.73 5.13 -23.30
N ILE A 151 2.71 4.72 -24.10
CA ILE A 151 3.17 3.34 -24.18
C ILE A 151 4.63 3.25 -23.75
N PHE A 152 4.87 2.42 -22.74
CA PHE A 152 6.20 1.94 -22.37
C PHE A 152 6.33 0.46 -22.77
N ILE A 153 7.50 0.07 -23.24
CA ILE A 153 7.78 -1.35 -23.52
C ILE A 153 8.29 -1.99 -22.24
N ASP A 154 7.62 -3.05 -21.77
CA ASP A 154 8.13 -3.85 -20.65
C ASP A 154 9.19 -4.83 -21.17
N ILE A 155 10.36 -4.81 -20.57
CA ILE A 155 11.49 -5.65 -20.94
C ILE A 155 11.75 -6.65 -19.83
N ASN A 156 11.84 -7.93 -20.21
CA ASN A 156 12.29 -8.99 -19.33
C ASN A 156 13.83 -9.05 -19.33
N PRO A 157 14.49 -8.73 -18.20
CA PRO A 157 15.95 -8.77 -18.09
C PRO A 157 16.49 -10.17 -17.78
N GLY A 158 15.68 -11.23 -17.91
CA GLY A 158 15.96 -12.58 -17.40
C GLY A 158 15.44 -12.82 -15.98
N TYR A 159 14.53 -11.95 -15.49
CA TYR A 159 13.82 -12.19 -14.23
C TYR A 159 12.58 -13.09 -14.42
N ASP A 160 12.13 -13.26 -15.66
CA ASP A 160 11.04 -14.14 -16.07
C ASP A 160 9.72 -13.88 -15.35
N ARG A 161 9.41 -12.59 -15.13
CA ARG A 161 8.15 -12.14 -14.54
C ARG A 161 7.15 -11.68 -15.61
N THR A 162 7.53 -10.69 -16.41
CA THR A 162 6.77 -10.05 -17.49
C THR A 162 7.76 -9.43 -18.47
N GLY A 163 7.29 -8.99 -19.64
CA GLY A 163 8.11 -8.25 -20.59
C GLY A 163 8.67 -9.08 -21.75
N VAL A 164 9.02 -8.35 -22.80
CA VAL A 164 9.69 -8.88 -23.99
C VAL A 164 11.12 -9.28 -23.62
N PRO A 165 11.61 -10.47 -24.05
CA PRO A 165 13.00 -10.87 -23.81
C PRO A 165 13.97 -9.76 -24.26
N PHE A 166 14.92 -9.42 -23.39
CA PHE A 166 15.84 -8.30 -23.64
C PHE A 166 16.67 -8.47 -24.93
N GLU A 167 17.02 -9.71 -25.27
CA GLU A 167 17.74 -10.07 -26.50
C GLU A 167 16.89 -9.90 -27.77
N ALA A 168 15.56 -9.83 -27.66
CA ALA A 168 14.64 -9.67 -28.78
C ALA A 168 14.54 -8.19 -29.25
N THR A 169 15.70 -7.60 -29.60
CA THR A 169 15.81 -6.19 -30.01
C THR A 169 14.91 -5.84 -31.19
N ASP A 170 14.70 -6.75 -32.14
CA ASP A 170 13.82 -6.53 -33.28
C ASP A 170 12.35 -6.46 -32.89
N ASP A 171 11.90 -7.27 -31.93
CA ASP A 171 10.53 -7.22 -31.41
C ASP A 171 10.31 -5.93 -30.62
N ILE A 172 11.28 -5.52 -29.79
CA ILE A 172 11.24 -4.23 -29.08
C ILE A 172 11.12 -3.06 -30.07
N ALA A 173 11.92 -3.08 -31.15
CA ALA A 173 11.85 -2.05 -32.20
C ALA A 173 10.50 -2.07 -32.95
N ALA A 174 9.94 -3.25 -33.20
CA ALA A 174 8.64 -3.40 -33.85
C ALA A 174 7.51 -2.85 -32.98
N ILE A 175 7.52 -3.11 -31.66
CA ILE A 175 6.54 -2.56 -30.71
C ILE A 175 6.64 -1.04 -30.66
N ALA A 176 7.86 -0.49 -30.55
CA ALA A 176 8.06 0.95 -30.52
C ALA A 176 7.55 1.62 -31.81
N THR A 177 7.83 1.02 -32.96
CA THR A 177 7.33 1.50 -34.27
C THR A 177 5.81 1.45 -34.34
N ALA A 178 5.19 0.37 -33.87
CA ALA A 178 3.73 0.21 -33.87
C ALA A 178 3.02 1.15 -32.88
N ALA A 179 3.68 1.48 -31.76
CA ALA A 179 3.20 2.47 -30.80
C ALA A 179 3.25 3.92 -31.37
N GLY A 180 4.17 4.19 -32.30
CA GLY A 180 4.29 5.47 -32.99
C GLY A 180 4.56 6.63 -32.04
N ALA A 181 3.84 7.74 -32.20
CA ALA A 181 4.01 8.94 -31.35
C ALA A 181 3.64 8.73 -29.86
N ARG A 182 3.00 7.61 -29.52
CA ARG A 182 2.69 7.25 -28.11
C ARG A 182 3.81 6.46 -27.45
N PHE A 183 4.83 6.01 -28.20
CA PHE A 183 5.99 5.35 -27.61
C PHE A 183 6.78 6.36 -26.78
N ARG A 184 6.93 6.07 -25.49
CA ARG A 184 7.67 6.92 -24.54
C ARG A 184 9.05 6.39 -24.24
N GLY A 185 9.14 5.09 -24.00
CA GLY A 185 10.29 4.62 -23.26
C GLY A 185 10.27 3.15 -22.94
N LEU A 186 11.31 2.75 -22.23
CA LEU A 186 11.55 1.38 -21.80
C LEU A 186 11.32 1.27 -20.31
N HIS A 187 10.60 0.22 -19.91
CA HIS A 187 10.48 -0.21 -18.52
C HIS A 187 11.30 -1.49 -18.35
N TYR A 188 12.30 -1.44 -17.47
CA TYR A 188 13.26 -2.51 -17.27
C TYR A 188 13.40 -2.76 -15.78
N TYR A 189 12.84 -3.85 -15.25
CA TYR A 189 12.88 -4.11 -13.79
C TYR A 189 13.79 -5.29 -13.43
N GLU A 190 15.00 -4.98 -13.00
CA GLU A 190 16.07 -5.89 -12.62
C GLU A 190 16.00 -6.38 -11.16
N GLY A 191 14.82 -6.81 -10.72
CA GLY A 191 14.61 -7.27 -9.34
C GLY A 191 15.46 -8.48 -8.88
N HIS A 192 16.03 -9.23 -9.83
CA HIS A 192 16.87 -10.40 -9.55
C HIS A 192 18.24 -10.05 -8.93
N LEU A 193 18.71 -8.81 -9.07
CA LEU A 193 19.98 -8.35 -8.51
C LEU A 193 19.91 -8.05 -6.99
N SER A 194 18.87 -8.49 -6.29
CA SER A 194 18.62 -8.14 -4.88
C SER A 194 19.39 -9.00 -3.86
N ASP A 195 19.78 -10.22 -4.22
CA ASP A 195 20.37 -11.21 -3.29
C ASP A 195 21.91 -11.31 -3.37
N GLU A 196 22.59 -10.31 -3.94
CA GLU A 196 24.05 -10.34 -4.08
C GLU A 196 24.76 -9.41 -3.09
N SER A 197 26.06 -9.63 -2.86
CA SER A 197 26.88 -8.67 -2.11
C SER A 197 26.93 -7.32 -2.82
N ALA A 198 27.10 -6.22 -2.08
CA ALA A 198 27.13 -4.87 -2.66
C ALA A 198 28.11 -4.72 -3.83
N GLU A 199 29.29 -5.37 -3.77
CA GLU A 199 30.27 -5.36 -4.86
C GLU A 199 29.76 -6.13 -6.10
N LYS A 200 29.14 -7.30 -5.91
CA LYS A 200 28.57 -8.09 -7.01
C LYS A 200 27.39 -7.37 -7.66
N ARG A 201 26.45 -6.87 -6.83
CA ARG A 201 25.32 -6.05 -7.29
C ARG A 201 25.79 -4.91 -8.18
N ARG A 202 26.84 -4.20 -7.74
CA ARG A 202 27.43 -3.10 -8.50
C ARG A 202 27.97 -3.54 -9.86
N SER A 203 28.74 -4.62 -9.90
CA SER A 203 29.28 -5.19 -11.15
C SER A 203 28.18 -5.64 -12.11
N GLU A 204 27.18 -6.38 -11.62
CA GLU A 204 26.10 -6.88 -12.48
C GLU A 204 25.18 -5.75 -12.95
N ALA A 205 24.90 -4.76 -12.09
CA ALA A 205 24.16 -3.56 -12.47
C ALA A 205 24.86 -2.79 -13.60
N ASP A 206 26.19 -2.62 -13.55
CA ASP A 206 26.95 -1.93 -14.60
C ASP A 206 26.88 -2.66 -15.95
N LYS A 207 26.92 -4.00 -15.94
CA LYS A 207 26.74 -4.80 -17.17
C LYS A 207 25.35 -4.61 -17.75
N VAL A 208 24.32 -4.73 -16.90
CA VAL A 208 22.91 -4.61 -17.27
C VAL A 208 22.62 -3.23 -17.88
N TYR A 209 23.05 -2.15 -17.23
CA TYR A 209 22.83 -0.79 -17.74
C TYR A 209 23.66 -0.50 -18.98
N GLY A 210 24.89 -1.02 -19.08
CA GLY A 210 25.69 -0.92 -20.30
C GLY A 210 25.02 -1.60 -21.49
N SER A 211 24.42 -2.78 -21.31
CA SER A 211 23.64 -3.43 -22.37
C SER A 211 22.37 -2.63 -22.71
N LEU A 212 21.70 -2.04 -21.72
CA LEU A 212 20.51 -1.22 -21.94
C LEU A 212 20.83 0.04 -22.77
N ASP A 213 21.98 0.67 -22.54
CA ASP A 213 22.47 1.79 -23.36
C ASP A 213 22.72 1.37 -24.82
N VAL A 214 23.25 0.16 -25.04
CA VAL A 214 23.44 -0.40 -26.39
C VAL A 214 22.09 -0.61 -27.09
N LEU A 215 21.08 -1.13 -26.38
CA LEU A 215 19.72 -1.26 -26.91
C LEU A 215 19.14 0.11 -27.30
N VAL A 216 19.24 1.11 -26.41
CA VAL A 216 18.79 2.48 -26.68
C VAL A 216 19.51 3.08 -27.90
N GLY A 217 20.83 2.90 -28.00
CA GLY A 217 21.60 3.32 -29.18
C GLY A 217 21.16 2.64 -30.47
N THR A 218 20.79 1.35 -30.39
CA THR A 218 20.27 0.57 -31.52
C THR A 218 18.89 1.04 -31.96
N LEU A 219 17.99 1.36 -31.03
CA LEU A 219 16.69 1.95 -31.36
C LEU A 219 16.84 3.31 -32.03
N ARG A 220 17.76 4.15 -31.52
CA ARG A 220 18.06 5.48 -32.09
C ARG A 220 18.61 5.42 -33.50
N SER A 221 19.51 4.48 -33.79
CA SER A 221 20.05 4.33 -35.15
C SER A 221 18.99 3.88 -36.17
N ARG A 222 17.88 3.31 -35.69
CA ARG A 222 16.68 2.98 -36.48
C ARG A 222 15.67 4.13 -36.55
N GLY A 223 16.00 5.31 -36.03
CA GLY A 223 15.12 6.48 -36.01
C GLY A 223 14.03 6.44 -34.94
N ILE A 224 14.13 5.53 -33.96
CA ILE A 224 13.18 5.42 -32.84
C ILE A 224 13.72 6.25 -31.68
N ALA A 225 13.00 7.32 -31.33
CA ALA A 225 13.34 8.14 -30.17
C ALA A 225 12.87 7.45 -28.89
N VAL A 226 13.79 7.28 -27.93
CA VAL A 226 13.49 6.86 -26.56
C VAL A 226 13.56 8.12 -25.70
N GLU A 227 12.47 8.50 -25.06
CA GLU A 227 12.41 9.67 -24.17
C GLU A 227 12.84 9.30 -22.75
N GLU A 228 12.40 8.14 -22.27
CA GLU A 228 12.56 7.73 -20.88
C GLU A 228 12.99 6.26 -20.75
N VAL A 229 13.86 5.99 -19.79
CA VAL A 229 14.21 4.63 -19.37
C VAL A 229 13.99 4.51 -17.87
N ILE A 230 13.11 3.59 -17.47
CA ILE A 230 12.72 3.36 -16.08
C ILE A 230 13.38 2.07 -15.60
N THR A 231 14.20 2.16 -14.56
CA THR A 231 14.88 0.99 -13.99
C THR A 231 14.76 0.90 -12.48
N SER A 232 15.29 -0.19 -11.91
CA SER A 232 15.60 -0.38 -10.48
C SER A 232 14.41 -0.40 -9.51
N GLY A 233 14.56 -1.26 -8.50
CA GLY A 233 13.82 -1.17 -7.25
C GLY A 233 14.70 -0.63 -6.14
N THR A 234 14.26 -0.73 -4.89
CA THR A 234 15.05 -0.35 -3.71
C THR A 234 16.45 -0.95 -3.69
N PRO A 235 16.64 -2.26 -3.97
CA PRO A 235 17.96 -2.90 -3.80
C PRO A 235 19.05 -2.43 -4.78
N THR A 236 18.68 -1.84 -5.93
CA THR A 236 19.63 -1.47 -7.01
C THR A 236 19.59 0.01 -7.37
N CYS A 237 18.80 0.82 -6.64
CA CYS A 237 18.57 2.21 -7.01
C CYS A 237 19.83 3.08 -6.89
N LEU A 238 20.73 2.79 -5.95
CA LEU A 238 22.00 3.50 -5.80
C LEU A 238 22.96 3.19 -6.94
N GLU A 239 23.04 1.93 -7.35
CA GLU A 239 23.84 1.47 -8.48
C GLU A 239 23.36 2.13 -9.78
N ALA A 240 22.04 2.20 -9.98
CA ALA A 240 21.44 2.91 -11.11
C ALA A 240 21.77 4.41 -11.09
N LEU A 241 21.58 5.08 -9.94
CA LEU A 241 21.86 6.51 -9.81
C LEU A 241 23.34 6.84 -10.06
N ARG A 242 24.25 5.98 -9.59
CA ARG A 242 25.70 6.09 -9.84
C ARG A 242 25.99 5.94 -11.34
N TYR A 243 25.51 4.87 -11.97
CA TYR A 243 25.79 4.58 -13.38
C TYR A 243 25.32 5.72 -14.31
N TYR A 244 24.08 6.18 -14.11
CA TYR A 244 23.49 7.23 -14.95
C TYR A 244 23.81 8.66 -14.46
N GLY A 245 24.50 8.82 -13.33
CA GLY A 245 24.82 10.13 -12.76
C GLY A 245 25.65 11.01 -13.68
N GLU A 246 26.59 10.42 -14.43
CA GLU A 246 27.43 11.13 -15.41
C GLU A 246 26.66 11.53 -16.68
N LYS A 247 25.51 10.89 -16.93
CA LYS A 247 24.68 11.05 -18.13
C LYS A 247 23.35 11.77 -17.86
N VAL A 248 23.23 12.45 -16.71
CA VAL A 248 21.96 13.05 -16.25
C VAL A 248 21.36 14.07 -17.23
N ASN A 249 22.20 14.74 -18.01
CA ASN A 249 21.78 15.73 -19.02
C ASN A 249 21.67 15.14 -20.44
N GLU A 250 21.92 13.84 -20.60
CA GLU A 250 21.81 13.14 -21.87
C GLU A 250 20.44 12.48 -21.99
N ALA A 251 19.88 12.47 -23.20
CA ALA A 251 18.70 11.66 -23.45
C ALA A 251 19.12 10.17 -23.53
N PRO A 252 18.25 9.20 -23.18
CA PRO A 252 16.92 9.38 -22.60
C PRO A 252 17.03 9.77 -21.13
N THR A 253 15.98 10.41 -20.59
CA THR A 253 15.93 10.63 -19.14
C THR A 253 15.83 9.30 -18.42
N HIS A 254 16.84 8.97 -17.64
CA HIS A 254 16.81 7.81 -16.75
C HIS A 254 16.04 8.13 -15.47
N ARG A 255 15.14 7.23 -15.05
CA ARG A 255 14.44 7.32 -13.75
C ARG A 255 14.53 6.01 -12.98
N ILE A 256 14.94 6.10 -11.73
CA ILE A 256 14.84 4.99 -10.78
C ILE A 256 13.39 4.84 -10.29
N SER A 257 12.97 3.62 -9.91
CA SER A 257 11.61 3.36 -9.43
C SER A 257 11.45 2.69 -8.05
N PRO A 258 12.32 2.94 -7.04
CA PRO A 258 12.11 2.38 -5.71
C PRO A 258 10.87 2.98 -5.04
N GLY A 259 10.10 2.12 -4.37
CA GLY A 259 8.92 2.50 -3.57
C GLY A 259 9.12 2.29 -2.07
N THR A 260 9.77 1.18 -1.69
CA THR A 260 10.01 0.84 -0.27
C THR A 260 10.76 1.94 0.45
N VAL A 261 11.65 2.67 -0.22
CA VAL A 261 12.44 3.78 0.35
C VAL A 261 11.59 4.87 1.05
N VAL A 262 10.32 5.03 0.69
CA VAL A 262 9.43 6.01 1.33
C VAL A 262 9.12 5.60 2.78
N PHE A 263 8.95 4.31 3.04
CA PHE A 263 8.65 3.78 4.38
C PHE A 263 9.83 3.08 5.05
N HIS A 264 10.74 2.52 4.27
CA HIS A 264 11.81 1.62 4.69
C HIS A 264 11.31 0.38 5.46
N ASP A 265 12.08 -0.70 5.42
CA ASP A 265 11.76 -1.92 6.17
C ASP A 265 13.03 -2.68 6.56
N SER A 266 12.90 -3.68 7.44
CA SER A 266 14.08 -4.36 7.96
C SER A 266 14.79 -5.21 6.90
N MET A 267 14.07 -5.72 5.90
CA MET A 267 14.69 -6.45 4.79
C MET A 267 15.55 -5.52 3.92
N SER A 268 15.04 -4.33 3.60
CA SER A 268 15.81 -3.34 2.81
C SER A 268 17.05 -2.87 3.59
N GLU A 269 16.90 -2.59 4.89
CA GLU A 269 18.01 -2.25 5.79
C GLU A 269 19.10 -3.36 5.81
N GLU A 270 18.69 -4.63 5.88
CA GLU A 270 19.62 -5.78 5.84
C GLU A 270 20.36 -5.89 4.50
N MET A 271 19.68 -5.58 3.38
CA MET A 271 20.25 -5.67 2.02
C MET A 271 21.28 -4.57 1.73
N GLU A 272 21.19 -3.40 2.37
CA GLU A 272 22.07 -2.24 2.13
C GLU A 272 23.52 -2.45 2.58
N GLY A 273 23.80 -3.41 3.47
CA GLY A 273 25.13 -3.99 3.63
C GLY A 273 26.27 -3.04 4.06
N GLY A 274 25.97 -1.82 4.53
CA GLY A 274 26.93 -0.89 5.14
C GLY A 274 27.06 0.49 4.46
N GLU A 275 26.56 0.68 3.24
CA GLU A 275 26.32 2.02 2.64
C GLU A 275 24.85 2.38 2.90
N ALA A 276 24.50 2.63 4.16
CA ALA A 276 23.11 2.89 4.53
C ALA A 276 22.56 4.10 3.74
N LEU A 277 21.39 3.96 3.12
CA LEU A 277 20.64 5.05 2.50
C LEU A 277 20.28 6.14 3.52
N GLY A 278 20.43 5.88 4.82
CA GLY A 278 20.07 6.83 5.88
C GLY A 278 18.56 7.01 6.01
N LEU A 279 17.79 6.00 5.60
CA LEU A 279 16.34 5.98 5.69
C LEU A 279 15.88 5.54 7.08
N LEU A 280 14.70 6.00 7.45
CA LEU A 280 14.07 5.72 8.73
C LEU A 280 12.81 4.89 8.51
N PRO A 281 12.54 3.87 9.34
CA PRO A 281 11.25 3.19 9.34
C PRO A 281 10.11 4.19 9.56
N ALA A 282 9.22 4.34 8.60
CA ALA A 282 8.13 5.32 8.62
C ALA A 282 6.74 4.68 8.65
N ALA A 283 6.62 3.37 8.42
CA ALA A 283 5.39 2.63 8.63
C ALA A 283 5.65 1.42 9.53
N LEU A 284 5.06 1.43 10.72
CA LEU A 284 5.25 0.42 11.76
C LEU A 284 3.90 -0.14 12.21
N VAL A 285 3.90 -1.33 12.81
CA VAL A 285 2.70 -1.95 13.39
C VAL A 285 2.75 -1.79 14.91
N LEU A 286 1.82 -1.02 15.46
CA LEU A 286 1.56 -1.00 16.89
C LEU A 286 0.97 -2.35 17.32
N SER A 287 1.63 -3.01 18.25
CA SER A 287 1.20 -4.28 18.84
C SER A 287 1.28 -4.21 20.36
N ARG A 288 0.67 -5.15 21.06
CA ARG A 288 0.63 -5.19 22.52
C ARG A 288 1.04 -6.55 23.06
N VAL A 289 1.78 -6.53 24.17
CA VAL A 289 2.10 -7.76 24.92
C VAL A 289 0.82 -8.32 25.53
N VAL A 290 0.31 -9.43 25.01
CA VAL A 290 -0.94 -10.05 25.47
C VAL A 290 -0.72 -11.23 26.40
N SER A 291 0.43 -11.90 26.33
CA SER A 291 0.71 -13.08 27.15
C SER A 291 2.19 -13.27 27.44
N HIS A 292 2.49 -13.94 28.56
CA HIS A 292 3.83 -14.40 28.94
C HIS A 292 3.78 -15.93 29.11
N PRO A 293 3.65 -16.71 28.01
CA PRO A 293 3.52 -18.17 28.10
C PRO A 293 4.72 -18.84 28.76
N ARG A 294 5.90 -18.22 28.67
CA ARG A 294 7.09 -18.63 29.42
C ARG A 294 7.65 -17.39 30.14
N PRO A 295 7.29 -17.14 31.40
CA PRO A 295 7.70 -15.92 32.10
C PRO A 295 9.21 -15.90 32.35
N TRP A 296 9.77 -14.69 32.46
CA TRP A 296 11.14 -14.50 32.90
C TRP A 296 11.26 -14.78 34.40
N SER A 297 12.33 -15.48 34.78
CA SER A 297 12.56 -15.99 36.14
C SER A 297 13.93 -15.59 36.67
N ALA A 298 14.97 -15.70 35.85
CA ALA A 298 16.35 -15.38 36.20
C ALA A 298 17.21 -15.13 34.93
N PRO A 299 18.34 -14.42 35.05
CA PRO A 299 19.31 -14.28 33.96
C PRO A 299 19.76 -15.65 33.41
N GLY A 300 19.85 -15.75 32.08
CA GLY A 300 20.26 -16.99 31.40
C GLY A 300 19.14 -18.02 31.18
N GLN A 301 17.92 -17.77 31.65
CA GLN A 301 16.75 -18.58 31.28
C GLN A 301 15.96 -17.90 30.14
N PRO A 302 15.67 -18.62 29.04
CA PRO A 302 14.90 -18.06 27.94
C PRO A 302 13.45 -17.84 28.38
N CYS A 303 12.92 -16.66 28.12
CA CYS A 303 11.50 -16.34 28.29
C CYS A 303 10.83 -16.12 26.93
N VAL A 304 9.49 -16.21 26.91
CA VAL A 304 8.68 -15.97 25.73
C VAL A 304 7.50 -15.10 26.13
N VAL A 305 7.32 -14.02 25.38
CA VAL A 305 6.10 -13.20 25.40
C VAL A 305 5.35 -13.34 24.08
N THR A 306 4.09 -12.96 24.06
CA THR A 306 3.26 -13.00 22.85
C THR A 306 2.71 -11.61 22.57
N LEU A 307 2.91 -11.15 21.35
CA LEU A 307 2.33 -9.94 20.79
C LEU A 307 1.07 -10.27 19.97
N ASP A 308 0.14 -9.33 19.85
CA ASP A 308 -1.13 -9.48 19.11
C ASP A 308 -1.05 -9.15 17.61
N ALA A 309 0.15 -9.11 17.03
CA ALA A 309 0.36 -8.87 15.60
C ALA A 309 0.89 -10.14 14.91
N GLY A 310 -0.02 -11.00 14.45
CA GLY A 310 0.32 -12.19 13.64
C GLY A 310 0.32 -11.93 12.12
N SER A 311 0.14 -12.98 11.33
CA SER A 311 0.15 -12.90 9.86
C SER A 311 -0.97 -12.09 9.22
N LYS A 312 -2.01 -11.73 9.98
CA LYS A 312 -3.05 -10.78 9.53
C LYS A 312 -2.69 -9.31 9.75
N ALA A 313 -1.60 -9.03 10.47
CA ALA A 313 -1.07 -7.69 10.68
C ALA A 313 0.33 -7.49 10.07
N LEU A 314 1.08 -8.59 9.84
CA LEU A 314 2.44 -8.59 9.33
C LEU A 314 2.56 -9.55 8.14
N ALA A 315 3.32 -9.14 7.13
CA ALA A 315 3.65 -9.98 5.98
C ALA A 315 4.67 -11.07 6.31
N CYS A 316 4.17 -12.19 6.84
CA CYS A 316 5.02 -13.28 7.34
C CYS A 316 5.70 -14.09 6.23
N GLU A 317 5.23 -13.98 4.99
CA GLU A 317 5.87 -14.58 3.81
C GLU A 317 7.24 -13.96 3.48
N ALA A 318 7.54 -12.78 4.04
CA ALA A 318 8.83 -12.10 3.86
C ALA A 318 10.01 -12.82 4.53
N GLY A 319 9.74 -13.84 5.35
CA GLY A 319 10.76 -14.62 6.05
C GLY A 319 10.98 -14.19 7.50
N SER A 320 11.99 -14.78 8.15
CA SER A 320 12.28 -14.59 9.58
C SER A 320 13.52 -13.70 9.79
N PRO A 321 13.52 -12.79 10.80
CA PRO A 321 12.39 -12.45 11.67
C PRO A 321 11.33 -11.63 10.91
N VAL A 322 10.04 -11.92 11.13
CA VAL A 322 8.93 -11.25 10.41
C VAL A 322 8.76 -9.77 10.77
N ALA A 323 9.26 -9.37 11.94
CA ALA A 323 9.36 -7.99 12.39
C ALA A 323 10.44 -7.86 13.46
N ARG A 324 10.90 -6.62 13.68
CA ARG A 324 11.77 -6.22 14.80
C ARG A 324 11.02 -5.27 15.72
N VAL A 325 11.25 -5.35 17.03
CA VAL A 325 10.64 -4.44 17.99
C VAL A 325 11.51 -3.18 18.10
N LEU A 326 10.91 -2.01 17.86
CA LEU A 326 11.62 -0.74 17.86
C LEU A 326 12.22 -0.45 19.24
N GLU A 327 11.41 -0.56 20.29
CA GLU A 327 11.77 -0.17 21.66
C GLU A 327 12.63 -1.21 22.38
N VAL A 328 12.53 -2.49 21.97
CA VAL A 328 13.16 -3.63 22.66
C VAL A 328 13.82 -4.54 21.62
N PRO A 329 14.94 -4.11 21.00
CA PRO A 329 15.57 -4.82 19.88
C PRO A 329 15.99 -6.27 20.21
N GLN A 330 16.19 -6.59 21.49
CA GLN A 330 16.52 -7.93 21.97
C GLN A 330 15.34 -8.93 21.94
N LEU A 331 14.11 -8.46 21.69
CA LEU A 331 12.97 -9.36 21.44
C LEU A 331 13.07 -9.95 20.03
N GLU A 332 13.27 -11.26 19.97
CA GLU A 332 13.43 -11.99 18.71
C GLU A 332 12.11 -12.67 18.31
N ALA A 333 11.62 -12.35 17.11
CA ALA A 333 10.42 -12.96 16.55
C ALA A 333 10.61 -14.47 16.35
N LEU A 334 9.70 -15.26 16.92
CA LEU A 334 9.54 -16.68 16.61
C LEU A 334 8.54 -16.84 15.45
N GLY A 335 8.09 -18.08 15.22
CA GLY A 335 7.07 -18.37 14.21
C GLY A 335 5.72 -17.72 14.54
N PRO A 336 5.18 -16.82 13.69
CA PRO A 336 3.87 -16.23 13.90
C PRO A 336 2.74 -17.22 13.57
N SER A 337 1.60 -17.00 14.22
CA SER A 337 0.29 -17.52 13.81
C SER A 337 -0.54 -16.41 13.18
N GLU A 338 -1.83 -16.64 12.91
CA GLU A 338 -2.71 -15.62 12.31
C GLU A 338 -2.79 -14.32 13.13
N GLU A 339 -2.96 -14.44 14.45
CA GLU A 339 -3.24 -13.31 15.35
C GLU A 339 -2.17 -13.12 16.44
N HIS A 340 -1.17 -14.00 16.49
CA HIS A 340 -0.18 -14.00 17.57
C HIS A 340 1.24 -14.11 17.04
N LEU A 341 2.12 -13.29 17.59
CA LEU A 341 3.57 -13.34 17.36
C LEU A 341 4.29 -13.62 18.68
N PRO A 342 4.73 -14.87 18.92
CA PRO A 342 5.60 -15.19 20.03
C PRO A 342 6.98 -14.56 19.82
N MET A 343 7.55 -13.98 20.87
CA MET A 343 8.87 -13.34 20.89
C MET A 343 9.72 -13.97 21.99
N ALA A 344 10.93 -14.40 21.65
CA ALA A 344 11.92 -14.87 22.63
C ALA A 344 12.71 -13.69 23.21
N SER A 345 13.10 -13.80 24.47
CA SER A 345 14.04 -12.88 25.11
C SER A 345 14.91 -13.61 26.14
N SER A 346 16.17 -13.22 26.23
CA SER A 346 17.12 -13.60 27.30
C SER A 346 17.11 -12.61 28.47
N GLU A 347 16.44 -11.47 28.32
CA GLU A 347 16.29 -10.38 29.29
C GLU A 347 14.86 -10.25 29.81
N PRO A 348 14.62 -9.54 30.93
CA PRO A 348 13.26 -9.26 31.41
C PRO A 348 12.41 -8.60 30.30
N PRO A 349 11.32 -9.24 29.85
CA PRO A 349 10.50 -8.69 28.78
C PRO A 349 9.52 -7.64 29.34
N PRO A 350 8.96 -6.77 28.47
CA PRO A 350 7.95 -5.81 28.89
C PRO A 350 6.71 -6.48 29.50
N PRO A 351 6.01 -5.84 30.45
CA PRO A 351 4.83 -6.40 31.08
C PRO A 351 3.65 -6.51 30.10
N ARG A 352 2.69 -7.40 30.42
CA ARG A 352 1.40 -7.49 29.69
C ARG A 352 0.71 -6.13 29.63
N GLY A 353 0.14 -5.81 28.48
CA GLY A 353 -0.51 -4.54 28.18
C GLY A 353 0.43 -3.48 27.59
N THR A 354 1.76 -3.71 27.61
CA THR A 354 2.73 -2.77 27.04
C THR A 354 2.54 -2.64 25.53
N PRO A 355 2.30 -1.43 25.00
CA PRO A 355 2.32 -1.17 23.57
C PRO A 355 3.76 -1.13 23.05
N LEU A 356 4.00 -1.74 21.89
CA LEU A 356 5.29 -1.82 21.21
C LEU A 356 5.10 -1.53 19.71
N LEU A 357 6.08 -0.89 19.10
CA LEU A 357 6.11 -0.63 17.67
C LEU A 357 6.97 -1.67 16.96
N LEU A 358 6.38 -2.30 15.94
CA LEU A 358 7.03 -3.34 15.15
C LEU A 358 7.46 -2.76 13.79
N ILE A 359 8.75 -2.83 13.49
CA ILE A 359 9.29 -2.58 12.15
C ILE A 359 9.07 -3.86 11.36
N PRO A 360 8.20 -3.88 10.33
CA PRO A 360 7.94 -5.09 9.56
C PRO A 360 9.18 -5.49 8.74
N ARG A 361 9.31 -6.78 8.45
CA ARG A 361 10.33 -7.27 7.52
C ARG A 361 10.13 -6.74 6.11
N HIS A 362 8.88 -6.77 5.62
CA HIS A 362 8.52 -6.22 4.32
C HIS A 362 7.28 -5.34 4.45
N VAL A 363 7.45 -4.05 4.18
CA VAL A 363 6.41 -3.05 4.44
C VAL A 363 5.29 -3.06 3.40
N CYS A 364 5.56 -3.35 2.12
CA CYS A 364 4.55 -3.28 1.06
C CYS A 364 3.33 -4.20 1.32
N PRO A 365 3.52 -5.53 1.50
CA PRO A 365 2.41 -6.42 1.84
C PRO A 365 1.83 -6.13 3.23
N THR A 366 2.65 -5.71 4.22
CA THR A 366 2.16 -5.33 5.55
C THR A 366 1.16 -4.17 5.48
N VAL A 367 1.47 -3.12 4.72
CA VAL A 367 0.56 -1.99 4.49
C VAL A 367 -0.73 -2.46 3.80
N ASN A 368 -0.61 -3.38 2.85
CA ASN A 368 -1.77 -3.91 2.11
C ASN A 368 -2.71 -4.78 2.97
N LEU A 369 -2.28 -5.27 4.14
CA LEU A 369 -3.15 -5.97 5.11
C LEU A 369 -4.02 -5.01 5.93
N ALA A 370 -3.60 -3.75 6.07
CA ALA A 370 -4.33 -2.76 6.85
C ALA A 370 -5.45 -2.11 6.02
N GLU A 371 -6.64 -2.00 6.61
CA GLU A 371 -7.72 -1.20 6.02
C GLU A 371 -7.50 0.31 6.24
N HIS A 372 -6.95 0.64 7.42
CA HIS A 372 -6.69 2.01 7.86
C HIS A 372 -5.31 2.11 8.50
N ALA A 373 -4.68 3.27 8.35
CA ALA A 373 -3.47 3.65 9.04
C ALA A 373 -3.77 4.83 9.99
N LEU A 374 -3.12 4.83 11.15
CA LEU A 374 -3.01 6.03 11.97
C LEU A 374 -1.81 6.84 11.48
N VAL A 375 -2.04 8.03 10.95
CA VAL A 375 -1.00 8.95 10.50
C VAL A 375 -0.67 9.91 11.64
N VAL A 376 0.61 10.00 12.00
CA VAL A 376 1.13 10.88 13.04
C VAL A 376 2.19 11.82 12.47
N GLU A 377 2.19 13.06 12.94
CA GLU A 377 3.09 14.11 12.48
C GLU A 377 3.31 15.14 13.59
N ARG A 378 4.53 15.65 13.72
CA ARG A 378 4.85 16.65 14.75
C ARG A 378 3.98 17.90 14.62
N GLY A 379 3.35 18.27 15.73
CA GLY A 379 2.51 19.47 15.79
C GLY A 379 1.13 19.32 15.13
N ALA A 380 0.75 18.12 14.70
CA ALA A 380 -0.59 17.81 14.20
C ALA A 380 -1.26 16.72 15.06
N GLU A 381 -2.58 16.78 15.16
CA GLU A 381 -3.34 15.70 15.77
C GLU A 381 -3.27 14.42 14.89
N PRO A 382 -3.15 13.23 15.50
CA PRO A 382 -3.20 11.96 14.79
C PRO A 382 -4.48 11.80 13.96
N LYS A 383 -4.35 11.26 12.74
CA LYS A 383 -5.48 11.11 11.81
C LYS A 383 -5.60 9.68 11.29
N TRP A 384 -6.82 9.19 11.26
CA TRP A 384 -7.15 7.92 10.62
C TRP A 384 -7.30 8.10 9.12
N VAL A 385 -6.62 7.27 8.34
CA VAL A 385 -6.56 7.36 6.89
C VAL A 385 -6.79 5.99 6.29
N GLU A 386 -7.63 5.90 5.27
CA GLU A 386 -7.84 4.67 4.52
C GLU A 386 -6.58 4.30 3.71
N VAL A 387 -6.20 3.03 3.76
CA VAL A 387 -5.16 2.49 2.89
C VAL A 387 -5.81 2.04 1.59
N ALA A 388 -5.84 2.95 0.60
CA ALA A 388 -6.40 2.81 -0.74
C ALA A 388 -7.50 1.73 -0.82
N ALA A 389 -8.59 1.92 -0.07
CA ALA A 389 -9.51 0.85 0.35
C ALA A 389 -10.02 -0.05 -0.78
N LEU A 390 -10.29 -1.30 -0.38
CA LEU A 390 -10.95 -2.40 -1.10
C LEU A 390 -12.40 -2.10 -1.56
N LEU A 391 -12.88 -0.86 -1.40
CA LEU A 391 -14.28 -0.47 -1.60
C LEU A 391 -14.49 0.26 -2.94
N GLU A 392 -14.23 -0.44 -4.05
CA GLU A 392 -14.89 -0.13 -5.34
C GLU A 392 -16.36 -0.65 -5.39
N ALA A 393 -16.87 -1.20 -4.29
CA ALA A 393 -18.21 -1.82 -4.26
C ALA A 393 -19.38 -0.84 -4.54
N LEU A 394 -19.14 0.48 -4.59
CA LEU A 394 -20.20 1.46 -4.84
C LEU A 394 -20.28 2.01 -6.27
N LEU A 395 -19.32 1.72 -7.16
CA LEU A 395 -19.36 2.25 -8.54
C LEU A 395 -19.49 1.18 -9.64
N VAL A 396 -19.13 -0.07 -9.36
CA VAL A 396 -19.42 -1.19 -10.29
C VAL A 396 -20.92 -1.53 -10.29
N SER A 397 -21.63 -1.22 -9.21
CA SER A 397 -23.07 -1.44 -9.06
C SER A 397 -23.92 -0.48 -9.92
N ALA A 398 -23.44 0.71 -10.28
CA ALA A 398 -24.24 1.64 -11.11
C ALA A 398 -24.32 1.24 -12.60
N GLY A 399 -23.27 0.60 -13.12
CA GLY A 399 -23.23 0.13 -14.51
C GLY A 399 -23.92 -1.22 -14.72
N VAL A 400 -23.79 -2.13 -13.76
CA VAL A 400 -24.33 -3.49 -13.86
C VAL A 400 -25.79 -3.57 -13.37
N LEU A 401 -26.23 -2.81 -12.35
CA LEU A 401 -27.65 -2.78 -11.96
C LEU A 401 -28.54 -2.02 -12.95
N LYS A 402 -27.99 -1.09 -13.75
CA LYS A 402 -28.77 -0.36 -14.77
C LYS A 402 -29.39 -1.27 -15.83
N ARG A 403 -28.83 -2.47 -16.04
CA ARG A 403 -29.41 -3.47 -16.96
C ARG A 403 -30.54 -4.30 -16.33
N TYR A 404 -30.74 -4.24 -15.01
CA TYR A 404 -31.62 -5.19 -14.31
C TYR A 404 -32.65 -4.59 -13.35
N THR A 405 -32.69 -3.29 -13.09
CA THR A 405 -33.71 -2.71 -12.19
C THR A 405 -34.21 -1.34 -12.63
N ASN A 406 -35.49 -1.29 -12.99
CA ASN A 406 -36.29 -0.06 -13.11
C ASN A 406 -36.70 0.39 -11.70
N ILE A 407 -35.81 1.01 -10.94
CA ILE A 407 -36.18 1.62 -9.65
C ILE A 407 -35.62 3.05 -9.57
N GLU A 408 -36.53 3.97 -9.28
CA GLU A 408 -36.36 5.41 -9.28
C GLU A 408 -35.30 5.93 -8.28
N LYS A 409 -34.69 7.03 -8.69
CA LYS A 409 -33.71 7.83 -7.96
C LYS A 409 -34.25 8.30 -6.61
N ARG A 410 -33.57 7.93 -5.52
CA ARG A 410 -33.51 8.78 -4.31
C ARG A 410 -32.05 9.06 -3.95
N ARG A 411 -31.72 10.34 -3.94
CA ARG A 411 -30.46 10.92 -3.45
C ARG A 411 -30.23 10.50 -1.99
N LEU A 412 -29.11 9.85 -1.71
CA LEU A 412 -28.55 9.77 -0.36
C LEU A 412 -27.36 10.74 -0.32
N SER A 413 -27.37 11.66 0.65
CA SER A 413 -26.30 12.64 0.87
C SER A 413 -25.14 12.01 1.64
N ALA A 414 -23.94 12.54 1.38
CA ALA A 414 -22.65 12.05 1.89
C ALA A 414 -22.50 12.07 3.42
N GLU A 415 -23.37 12.78 4.15
CA GLU A 415 -23.31 12.88 5.61
C GLU A 415 -23.79 11.62 6.34
N SER A 416 -24.52 10.73 5.66
CA SER A 416 -25.11 9.51 6.26
C SER A 416 -24.17 8.30 6.28
N LEU A 417 -22.98 8.38 5.67
CA LEU A 417 -22.05 7.26 5.48
C LEU A 417 -21.09 7.06 6.67
N TRP A 418 -21.04 8.00 7.62
CA TRP A 418 -20.09 8.01 8.74
C TRP A 418 -20.37 6.97 9.84
N PHE A 419 -21.55 6.34 9.85
CA PHE A 419 -22.02 5.51 10.98
C PHE A 419 -21.99 3.98 10.74
N ILE A 420 -21.65 3.52 9.53
CA ILE A 420 -21.68 2.10 9.15
C ILE A 420 -20.69 1.22 9.97
N PRO A 421 -19.47 1.68 10.34
CA PRO A 421 -18.53 0.84 11.09
C PRO A 421 -18.98 0.54 12.53
N PHE A 422 -19.72 1.46 13.16
CA PHE A 422 -20.15 1.33 14.57
C PHE A 422 -21.26 0.28 14.74
N VAL A 423 -22.10 0.10 13.71
CA VAL A 423 -23.20 -0.87 13.72
C VAL A 423 -22.69 -2.30 13.55
N LYS A 424 -21.63 -2.52 12.76
CA LYS A 424 -21.06 -3.85 12.51
C LYS A 424 -20.51 -4.49 13.79
N ARG A 425 -19.78 -3.72 14.62
CA ARG A 425 -19.16 -4.22 15.87
C ARG A 425 -20.16 -4.55 16.98
N ARG A 426 -21.37 -3.97 16.95
CA ARG A 426 -22.41 -4.27 17.96
C ARG A 426 -23.26 -5.49 17.59
N ILE A 427 -23.23 -5.91 16.32
CA ILE A 427 -23.99 -7.07 15.81
C ILE A 427 -23.26 -8.39 16.10
N GLU A 428 -21.93 -8.39 16.21
CA GLU A 428 -21.14 -9.63 16.38
C GLU A 428 -21.03 -10.14 17.84
N ARG A 429 -21.69 -9.49 18.81
CA ARG A 429 -21.52 -9.84 20.25
C ARG A 429 -22.78 -9.95 21.09
N LYS A 430 -23.97 -10.00 20.49
CA LYS A 430 -25.16 -10.51 21.18
C LYS A 430 -25.64 -11.73 20.42
N ASN A 431 -25.66 -12.87 21.11
CA ASN A 431 -26.41 -14.03 20.67
C ASN A 431 -27.71 -13.59 20.02
N ILE A 432 -27.99 -14.10 18.82
CA ILE A 432 -29.33 -14.12 18.22
C ILE A 432 -30.19 -15.12 19.03
N ASP A 433 -30.12 -15.04 20.36
CA ASP A 433 -31.04 -15.69 21.26
C ASP A 433 -32.20 -14.72 21.43
N GLN A 434 -33.38 -15.26 21.15
CA GLN A 434 -34.67 -14.63 21.28
C GLN A 434 -34.85 -14.04 22.69
N MET A 435 -34.43 -12.79 22.90
CA MET A 435 -34.76 -12.06 24.12
C MET A 435 -36.26 -11.73 24.07
N GLY A 436 -37.07 -12.68 24.57
CA GLY A 436 -38.53 -12.61 24.65
C GLY A 436 -39.28 -13.90 24.32
N GLY A 437 -38.62 -15.03 24.00
CA GLY A 437 -39.27 -16.35 23.86
C GLY A 437 -40.23 -16.56 22.69
N GLU A 438 -40.67 -15.51 21.99
CA GLU A 438 -41.58 -15.60 20.85
C GLU A 438 -40.91 -15.19 19.52
N THR A 439 -41.19 -15.94 18.45
CA THR A 439 -40.66 -15.70 17.09
C THR A 439 -41.50 -14.70 16.27
N SER A 440 -42.69 -14.33 16.76
CA SER A 440 -43.64 -13.45 16.10
C SER A 440 -43.36 -11.96 16.35
N CYS A 441 -43.68 -11.12 15.37
CA CYS A 441 -43.59 -9.67 15.40
C CYS A 441 -44.40 -9.12 16.59
N ILE A 442 -43.79 -8.29 17.43
CA ILE A 442 -44.44 -7.80 18.65
C ILE A 442 -45.53 -6.72 18.40
N ILE A 443 -45.74 -6.36 17.13
CA ILE A 443 -46.73 -5.37 16.73
C ILE A 443 -47.98 -6.05 16.19
N CYS A 444 -47.82 -6.92 15.19
CA CYS A 444 -48.96 -7.59 14.57
C CYS A 444 -49.23 -8.98 15.14
N PHE A 445 -48.30 -9.57 15.90
CA PHE A 445 -48.35 -10.93 16.45
C PHE A 445 -48.57 -12.07 15.44
N GLU A 446 -48.73 -11.77 14.14
CA GLU A 446 -49.00 -12.73 13.07
C GLU A 446 -47.75 -13.20 12.30
N ARG A 447 -46.82 -12.28 12.02
CA ARG A 447 -45.68 -12.53 11.11
C ARG A 447 -44.39 -12.74 11.88
N PRO A 448 -43.41 -13.52 11.40
CA PRO A 448 -42.14 -13.68 12.08
C PRO A 448 -41.36 -12.36 12.15
N LYS A 449 -40.57 -12.19 13.21
CA LYS A 449 -39.60 -11.09 13.32
C LYS A 449 -38.57 -11.22 12.21
N SER A 450 -38.34 -10.14 11.46
CA SER A 450 -37.37 -10.13 10.35
C SER A 450 -36.52 -8.86 10.27
N HIS A 451 -36.82 -7.83 11.07
CA HIS A 451 -36.13 -6.54 11.01
C HIS A 451 -35.59 -6.12 12.38
N LEU A 452 -34.34 -5.67 12.39
CA LEU A 452 -33.60 -5.11 13.52
C LEU A 452 -33.78 -3.59 13.56
N ALA A 453 -34.08 -3.04 14.73
CA ALA A 453 -34.04 -1.60 14.97
C ALA A 453 -32.59 -1.11 15.11
N VAL A 454 -32.16 -0.13 14.31
CA VAL A 454 -30.85 0.55 14.48
C VAL A 454 -31.08 1.89 15.19
N PRO A 455 -30.32 2.22 16.27
CA PRO A 455 -29.05 1.62 16.68
C PRO A 455 -29.12 0.56 17.79
N CYS A 456 -30.29 0.28 18.36
CA CYS A 456 -30.41 -0.57 19.55
C CYS A 456 -30.23 -2.08 19.29
N SER A 457 -30.29 -2.51 18.03
CA SER A 457 -30.15 -3.88 17.54
C SER A 457 -31.21 -4.87 18.05
N HIS A 458 -32.42 -4.39 18.37
CA HIS A 458 -33.53 -5.28 18.75
C HIS A 458 -34.25 -5.87 17.53
N LEU A 459 -34.24 -7.21 17.40
CA LEU A 459 -35.03 -7.95 16.41
C LEU A 459 -36.44 -8.12 16.98
N CYS A 460 -37.38 -7.28 16.56
CA CYS A 460 -38.68 -7.20 17.22
C CYS A 460 -39.89 -7.11 16.28
N VAL A 461 -39.69 -6.73 15.00
CA VAL A 461 -40.80 -6.50 14.07
C VAL A 461 -40.62 -7.24 12.74
N CYS A 462 -41.72 -7.42 12.01
CA CYS A 462 -41.71 -7.88 10.63
C CYS A 462 -41.55 -6.69 9.65
N GLY A 463 -41.22 -6.98 8.39
CA GLY A 463 -41.02 -5.95 7.36
C GLY A 463 -42.18 -4.95 7.23
N PRO A 464 -43.43 -5.37 7.05
CA PRO A 464 -44.56 -4.44 6.94
C PRO A 464 -44.75 -3.54 8.17
N CYS A 465 -44.57 -4.08 9.39
CA CYS A 465 -44.67 -3.26 10.60
C CYS A 465 -43.50 -2.28 10.73
N SER A 466 -42.31 -2.64 10.23
CA SER A 466 -41.12 -1.76 10.28
C SER A 466 -41.32 -0.47 9.49
N GLU A 467 -42.04 -0.52 8.37
CA GLU A 467 -42.32 0.65 7.52
C GLU A 467 -43.23 1.69 8.20
N LEU A 468 -44.00 1.26 9.20
CA LEU A 468 -44.98 2.08 9.90
C LEU A 468 -44.42 2.72 11.18
N MET A 469 -43.20 2.38 11.59
CA MET A 469 -42.68 2.75 12.90
C MET A 469 -41.40 3.56 12.85
N ARG A 470 -41.32 4.55 13.76
CA ARG A 470 -40.19 5.46 13.93
C ARG A 470 -39.43 5.26 15.24
N GLU A 471 -39.93 4.41 16.13
CA GLU A 471 -39.33 4.10 17.43
C GLU A 471 -39.30 2.59 17.64
N CYS A 472 -38.33 2.10 18.39
CA CYS A 472 -38.21 0.70 18.74
C CYS A 472 -39.30 0.37 19.75
N PRO A 473 -40.20 -0.59 19.48
CA PRO A 473 -41.34 -0.86 20.36
C PRO A 473 -40.90 -1.52 21.67
N TYR A 474 -39.68 -2.03 21.74
CA TYR A 474 -39.11 -2.66 22.92
C TYR A 474 -38.48 -1.65 23.88
N CYS A 475 -37.54 -0.83 23.40
CA CYS A 475 -36.79 0.10 24.24
C CYS A 475 -37.16 1.57 24.06
N ARG A 476 -38.10 1.89 23.15
CA ARG A 476 -38.56 3.25 22.79
C ARG A 476 -37.48 4.17 22.22
N GLU A 477 -36.31 3.62 21.87
CA GLU A 477 -35.25 4.36 21.19
C GLU A 477 -35.72 4.77 19.77
N PRO A 478 -35.51 6.01 19.32
CA PRO A 478 -35.77 6.42 17.94
C PRO A 478 -35.02 5.52 16.95
N VAL A 479 -35.74 5.02 15.94
CA VAL A 479 -35.18 4.12 14.93
C VAL A 479 -34.71 4.93 13.74
N MET A 480 -33.40 4.89 13.49
CA MET A 480 -32.81 5.54 12.32
C MET A 480 -33.07 4.74 11.05
N MET A 481 -33.02 3.42 11.14
CA MET A 481 -33.39 2.51 10.06
C MET A 481 -33.76 1.12 10.59
N TRP A 482 -34.60 0.42 9.83
CA TRP A 482 -34.91 -0.97 10.04
C TRP A 482 -34.08 -1.83 9.09
N LEU A 483 -33.27 -2.74 9.64
CA LEU A 483 -32.35 -3.58 8.88
C LEU A 483 -32.86 -5.01 8.83
N ALA A 484 -33.01 -5.59 7.63
CA ALA A 484 -33.26 -7.02 7.45
C ALA A 484 -31.91 -7.77 7.39
N PRO A 485 -31.50 -8.50 8.44
CA PRO A 485 -30.29 -9.32 8.38
C PRO A 485 -30.49 -10.45 7.38
N ARG A 486 -29.49 -10.73 6.53
CA ARG A 486 -29.51 -11.93 5.69
C ARG A 486 -29.39 -13.17 6.60
N PRO A 487 -30.19 -14.22 6.38
CA PRO A 487 -29.93 -15.49 7.04
C PRO A 487 -28.52 -15.97 6.62
N VAL A 488 -27.76 -16.44 7.62
CA VAL A 488 -26.45 -17.07 7.43
C VAL A 488 -26.63 -18.44 6.80
#